data_AF-A0AAU9UBC9-F1
#
_entry.id   AF-A0AAU9UBC9-F1
#
_cell.length_a   1.000
_cell.length_b   1.000
_cell.length_c   1.000
_cell.angle_alpha   90.00
_cell.angle_beta   90.00
_cell.angle_gamma   90.00
#
_symmetry.space_group_name_H-M   'P 1'
#
loop_
_entity.id
_entity.type
_entity.pdbx_description
1 polymer ?
#
loop_
_entity_poly.entity_id
_entity_poly.type
_entity_poly.pdbx_seq_one_letter_code
_entity_poly.pdbx_strand_id
1 'polypeptide(L)'
;MEDDYFMITVRHRLLTLTHTMLIAYLEYKNDLYQYACMHATFLRTFQNFPQKSYVALLVVVAAVAVNGAVNSVDSDAIIVKQNSDVFPEQYAYQYETSNGIQAQESGVLKNAGQENAALEVQGTNAFTAPDGKNYVVTYIANEFGYQPQGDHLPVAPSPPPVPDYIIRSIEYIKTHAPKVPVVPSRK
;
A
#
# COMPACT_ATOMS: atom_id res chain seq x y z
N MET A 1 22.31 -36.02 44.05
CA MET A 1 20.98 -36.21 43.43
C MET A 1 20.21 -34.87 43.40
N GLU A 2 20.81 -33.78 43.92
CA GLU A 2 20.27 -32.41 43.87
C GLU A 2 20.47 -31.64 42.55
N ASP A 3 21.46 -31.99 41.72
CA ASP A 3 21.82 -31.17 40.55
C ASP A 3 20.82 -31.26 39.38
N ASP A 4 20.14 -32.40 39.22
CA ASP A 4 19.12 -32.58 38.19
C ASP A 4 17.82 -31.81 38.52
N TYR A 5 17.47 -31.70 39.81
CA TYR A 5 16.28 -30.96 40.25
C TYR A 5 16.39 -29.45 39.99
N PHE A 6 17.60 -28.89 40.13
CA PHE A 6 17.86 -27.49 39.84
C PHE A 6 17.69 -27.18 38.35
N MET A 7 18.28 -28.01 37.49
CA MET A 7 18.20 -27.84 36.05
C MET A 7 16.79 -28.06 35.50
N ILE A 8 16.04 -29.03 36.05
CA ILE A 8 14.62 -29.25 35.72
C ILE A 8 13.77 -28.05 36.15
N THR A 9 13.99 -27.52 37.36
CA THR A 9 13.23 -26.37 37.89
C THR A 9 13.50 -25.10 37.08
N VAL A 10 14.75 -24.87 36.68
CA VAL A 10 15.13 -23.72 35.84
C VAL A 10 14.54 -23.86 34.44
N ARG A 11 14.61 -25.05 33.83
CA ARG A 11 14.00 -25.30 32.50
C ARG A 11 12.49 -25.12 32.52
N HIS A 12 11.81 -25.62 33.55
CA HIS A 12 10.35 -25.50 33.67
C HIS A 12 9.93 -24.04 33.84
N ARG A 13 10.67 -23.27 34.67
CA ARG A 13 10.40 -21.84 34.89
C ARG A 13 10.72 -20.99 33.64
N LEU A 14 11.80 -21.31 32.91
CA LEU A 14 12.14 -20.62 31.67
C LEU A 14 11.08 -20.89 30.58
N LEU A 15 10.61 -22.14 30.47
CA LEU A 15 9.57 -22.52 29.52
C LEU A 15 8.25 -21.78 29.80
N THR A 16 7.84 -21.70 31.08
CA THR A 16 6.64 -20.93 31.46
C THR A 16 6.76 -19.44 31.15
N LEU A 17 7.97 -18.88 31.25
CA LEU A 17 8.23 -17.45 30.99
C LEU A 17 8.25 -17.15 29.49
N THR A 18 8.82 -18.04 28.68
CA THR A 18 8.75 -17.94 27.22
C THR A 18 7.33 -18.11 26.69
N HIS A 19 6.54 -18.99 27.30
CA HIS A 19 5.15 -19.24 26.88
C HIS A 19 4.25 -18.05 27.20
N THR A 20 4.41 -17.44 28.39
CA THR A 20 3.66 -16.23 28.76
C THR A 20 4.08 -15.00 27.96
N MET A 21 5.36 -14.84 27.60
CA MET A 21 5.79 -13.76 26.69
C MET A 21 5.25 -13.94 25.27
N LEU A 22 5.18 -15.17 24.76
CA LEU A 22 4.60 -15.43 23.44
C LEU A 22 3.10 -15.10 23.40
N ILE A 23 2.36 -15.43 24.45
CA ILE A 23 0.93 -15.07 24.60
C ILE A 23 0.76 -13.55 24.64
N ALA A 24 1.59 -12.83 25.40
CA ALA A 24 1.55 -11.36 25.46
C ALA A 24 1.87 -10.68 24.11
N TYR A 25 2.79 -11.26 23.31
CA TYR A 25 3.10 -10.76 21.98
C TYR A 25 1.93 -10.96 20.99
N LEU A 26 1.19 -12.06 21.12
CA LEU A 26 0.02 -12.34 20.28
C LEU A 26 -1.21 -11.52 20.69
N GLU A 27 -1.35 -11.17 21.98
CA GLU A 27 -2.51 -10.44 22.53
C GLU A 27 -2.37 -8.90 22.56
N TYR A 28 -1.22 -8.35 22.16
CA TYR A 28 -0.95 -6.89 22.10
C TYR A 28 -1.98 -6.09 21.26
N LYS A 29 -2.82 -6.75 20.46
CA LYS A 29 -3.85 -6.10 19.64
C LYS A 29 -5.25 -5.98 20.26
N ASN A 30 -5.54 -6.51 21.46
CA ASN A 30 -6.89 -6.46 22.03
C ASN A 30 -6.95 -6.10 23.53
N ASP A 31 -7.53 -4.93 23.79
CA ASP A 31 -8.19 -4.45 25.02
C ASP A 31 -7.40 -4.14 26.32
N LEU A 32 -7.79 -2.99 26.91
CA LEU A 32 -7.12 -2.22 27.95
C LEU A 32 -7.24 -2.80 29.38
N TYR A 33 -8.04 -3.86 29.60
CA TYR A 33 -8.34 -4.36 30.95
C TYR A 33 -7.43 -5.50 31.45
N GLN A 34 -6.54 -6.03 30.61
CA GLN A 34 -5.70 -7.19 30.96
C GLN A 34 -4.28 -6.82 31.46
N TYR A 35 -3.89 -5.54 31.41
CA TYR A 35 -2.56 -5.10 31.88
C TYR A 35 -2.40 -5.22 33.40
N ALA A 36 -3.47 -5.03 34.19
CA ALA A 36 -3.41 -5.10 35.65
C ALA A 36 -3.19 -6.54 36.18
N CYS A 37 -3.78 -7.54 35.50
CA CYS A 37 -3.65 -8.95 35.89
C CYS A 37 -2.26 -9.52 35.52
N MET A 38 -1.70 -9.06 34.40
CA MET A 38 -0.36 -9.45 33.95
C MET A 38 0.75 -8.88 34.86
N HIS A 39 0.58 -7.65 35.38
CA HIS A 39 1.54 -7.04 36.31
C HIS A 39 1.61 -7.77 37.66
N ALA A 40 0.48 -8.22 38.19
CA ALA A 40 0.41 -8.93 39.46
C ALA A 40 1.03 -10.35 39.39
N THR A 41 0.94 -11.01 38.23
CA THR A 41 1.51 -12.35 38.00
C THR A 41 3.02 -12.28 37.78
N PHE A 42 3.49 -11.20 37.12
CA PHE A 42 4.92 -10.91 36.97
C PHE A 42 5.58 -10.71 38.34
N LEU A 43 5.07 -9.80 39.17
CA LEU A 43 5.67 -9.49 40.48
C LEU A 43 5.77 -10.70 41.42
N ARG A 44 4.83 -11.65 41.38
CA ARG A 44 4.88 -12.88 42.19
C ARG A 44 5.94 -13.90 41.75
N THR A 45 6.32 -13.90 40.48
CA THR A 45 7.34 -14.83 39.94
C THR A 45 8.76 -14.35 40.27
N PHE A 46 8.96 -13.05 40.49
CA PHE A 46 10.27 -12.44 40.70
C PHE A 46 10.70 -12.26 42.17
N GLN A 47 9.86 -12.58 43.17
CA GLN A 47 10.22 -12.37 44.59
C GLN A 47 11.30 -13.32 45.15
N ASN A 48 11.68 -14.39 44.44
CA ASN A 48 12.59 -15.42 44.97
C ASN A 48 13.85 -15.67 44.11
N PHE A 49 14.26 -14.74 43.24
CA PHE A 49 15.50 -14.87 42.47
C PHE A 49 16.68 -14.18 43.17
N PRO A 50 17.86 -14.82 43.27
CA PRO A 50 19.04 -14.20 43.87
C PRO A 50 19.45 -12.95 43.07
N GLN A 51 19.72 -11.85 43.78
CA GLN A 51 19.92 -10.47 43.28
C GLN A 51 20.90 -10.34 42.09
N LYS A 52 21.87 -11.25 41.96
CA LYS A 52 22.87 -11.26 40.87
C LYS A 52 22.30 -11.73 39.52
N SER A 53 21.26 -12.56 39.51
CA SER A 53 20.63 -13.06 38.28
C SER A 53 19.65 -12.06 37.65
N TYR A 54 19.08 -11.15 38.45
CA TYR A 54 18.14 -10.14 37.97
C TYR A 54 18.81 -9.07 37.09
N VAL A 55 20.02 -8.65 37.46
CA VAL A 55 20.82 -7.68 36.68
C VAL A 55 21.19 -8.26 35.32
N ALA A 56 21.62 -9.53 35.27
CA ALA A 56 21.94 -10.20 34.01
C ALA A 56 20.71 -10.29 33.08
N LEU A 57 19.53 -10.59 33.63
CA LEU A 57 18.30 -10.70 32.85
C LEU A 57 17.83 -9.32 32.34
N LEU A 58 17.92 -8.27 33.16
CA LEU A 58 17.62 -6.90 32.72
C LEU A 58 18.57 -6.41 31.61
N VAL A 59 19.86 -6.73 31.70
CA VAL A 59 20.84 -6.36 30.66
C VAL A 59 20.56 -7.08 29.33
N VAL A 60 20.19 -8.36 29.38
CA VAL A 60 19.83 -9.13 28.17
C VAL A 60 18.53 -8.61 27.54
N VAL A 61 17.51 -8.31 28.35
CA VAL A 61 16.25 -7.73 27.85
C VAL A 61 16.48 -6.34 27.26
N ALA A 62 17.29 -5.49 27.90
CA ALA A 62 17.66 -4.19 27.36
C ALA A 62 18.44 -4.31 26.04
N ALA A 63 19.36 -5.26 25.92
CA ALA A 63 20.11 -5.51 24.68
C ALA A 63 19.20 -6.00 23.53
N VAL A 64 18.18 -6.81 23.83
CA VAL A 64 17.21 -7.28 22.83
C VAL A 64 16.24 -6.18 22.39
N ALA A 65 15.83 -5.29 23.31
CA ALA A 65 14.92 -4.18 23.01
C ALA A 65 15.55 -3.13 22.07
N VAL A 66 16.88 -2.94 22.11
CA VAL A 66 17.58 -1.96 21.26
C VAL A 66 17.60 -2.35 19.78
N ASN A 67 17.51 -3.64 19.45
CA ASN A 67 17.46 -4.11 18.05
C ASN A 67 16.07 -4.03 17.40
N GLY A 68 15.02 -3.64 18.15
CA GLY A 68 13.64 -3.56 17.66
C GLY A 68 13.24 -2.21 17.04
N ALA A 69 14.09 -1.18 17.15
CA ALA A 69 13.81 0.12 16.56
C ALA A 69 14.16 0.11 15.07
N VAL A 70 13.26 -0.44 14.25
CA VAL A 70 13.22 -0.12 12.82
C VAL A 70 12.82 1.34 12.69
N ASN A 71 13.80 2.23 12.51
CA ASN A 71 13.51 3.59 12.03
C ASN A 71 12.87 3.41 10.64
N SER A 72 11.56 3.64 10.51
CA SER A 72 10.93 3.58 9.20
C SER A 72 11.38 4.82 8.44
N VAL A 73 12.14 4.64 7.37
CA VAL A 73 12.59 5.72 6.46
C VAL A 73 11.42 6.62 6.02
N ASP A 74 10.20 6.09 6.03
CA ASP A 74 8.95 6.80 5.72
C ASP A 74 8.52 7.86 6.76
N SER A 75 8.80 7.68 8.05
CA SER A 75 8.34 8.62 9.09
C SER A 75 9.12 9.94 9.07
N ASP A 76 10.37 9.88 8.61
CA ASP A 76 11.30 11.01 8.57
C ASP A 76 11.45 11.58 7.15
N ALA A 77 10.56 11.20 6.23
CA ALA A 77 10.63 11.62 4.84
C ALA A 77 10.44 13.14 4.69
N ILE A 78 11.32 13.78 3.92
CA ILE A 78 11.28 15.21 3.61
C ILE A 78 11.10 15.45 2.12
N ILE A 79 10.60 16.62 1.74
CA ILE A 79 10.52 17.04 0.32
C ILE A 79 11.91 17.48 -0.14
N VAL A 80 12.43 16.83 -1.18
CA VAL A 80 13.75 17.09 -1.79
C VAL A 80 13.61 18.02 -2.99
N LYS A 81 12.53 17.88 -3.75
CA LYS A 81 12.22 18.74 -4.90
C LYS A 81 10.74 19.06 -4.90
N GLN A 82 10.41 20.30 -5.23
CA GLN A 82 9.04 20.74 -5.44
C GLN A 82 9.03 21.85 -6.49
N ASN A 83 8.15 21.72 -7.48
CA ASN A 83 7.84 22.80 -8.42
C ASN A 83 6.32 22.87 -8.60
N SER A 84 5.80 24.08 -8.79
CA SER A 84 4.37 24.35 -8.99
C SER A 84 4.21 25.61 -9.81
N ASP A 85 3.63 25.45 -10.99
CA ASP A 85 3.37 26.49 -11.96
C ASP A 85 1.87 26.56 -12.25
N VAL A 86 1.27 27.74 -12.09
CA VAL A 86 -0.16 27.95 -12.30
C VAL A 86 -0.37 29.09 -13.29
N PHE A 87 -1.16 28.82 -14.31
CA PHE A 87 -1.57 29.77 -15.35
C PHE A 87 -3.11 29.78 -15.43
N PRO A 88 -3.73 30.74 -16.15
CA PRO A 88 -5.19 30.86 -16.20
C PRO A 88 -5.92 29.62 -16.72
N GLU A 89 -5.34 28.90 -17.68
CA GLU A 89 -5.98 27.75 -18.35
C GLU A 89 -5.18 26.45 -18.19
N GLN A 90 -4.06 26.48 -17.48
CA GLN A 90 -3.19 25.33 -17.31
C GLN A 90 -2.47 25.39 -15.96
N TYR A 91 -2.13 24.23 -15.43
CA TYR A 91 -1.26 24.13 -14.26
C TYR A 91 -0.33 22.93 -14.42
N ALA A 92 0.80 22.98 -13.73
CA ALA A 92 1.69 21.84 -13.59
C ALA A 92 2.32 21.85 -12.20
N TYR A 93 2.40 20.68 -11.57
CA TYR A 93 3.16 20.53 -10.33
C TYR A 93 3.97 19.24 -10.37
N GLN A 94 5.04 19.23 -9.59
CA GLN A 94 5.83 18.04 -9.33
C GLN A 94 6.46 18.12 -7.95
N TYR A 95 6.59 16.97 -7.29
CA TYR A 95 7.36 16.86 -6.06
C TYR A 95 8.06 15.51 -5.95
N GLU A 96 9.11 15.49 -5.15
CA GLU A 96 9.91 14.32 -4.83
C GLU A 96 10.27 14.35 -3.35
N THR A 97 10.12 13.22 -2.67
CA THR A 97 10.46 13.03 -1.27
C THR A 97 11.73 12.20 -1.11
N SER A 98 12.40 12.31 0.04
CA SER A 98 13.66 11.63 0.34
C SER A 98 13.54 10.11 0.43
N ASN A 99 12.33 9.58 0.66
CA ASN A 99 12.04 8.14 0.64
C ASN A 99 11.64 7.63 -0.77
N GLY A 100 11.79 8.45 -1.82
CA GLY A 100 11.60 8.03 -3.21
C GLY A 100 10.13 8.04 -3.67
N ILE A 101 9.25 8.78 -2.99
CA ILE A 101 7.91 9.07 -3.52
C ILE A 101 8.04 10.25 -4.48
N GLN A 102 7.50 10.10 -5.69
CA GLN A 102 7.50 11.13 -6.71
C GLN A 102 6.10 11.25 -7.29
N ALA A 103 5.64 12.48 -7.50
CA ALA A 103 4.40 12.74 -8.22
C ALA A 103 4.58 13.94 -9.14
N GLN A 104 3.95 13.86 -10.30
CA GLN A 104 3.86 14.95 -11.27
C GLN A 104 2.48 14.96 -11.91
N GLU A 105 1.95 16.13 -12.15
CA GLU A 105 0.66 16.29 -12.82
C GLU A 105 0.65 17.60 -13.61
N SER A 106 0.00 17.58 -14.76
CA SER A 106 -0.31 18.77 -15.55
C SER A 106 -1.78 18.73 -15.98
N GLY A 107 -2.48 19.83 -15.80
CA GLY A 107 -3.85 20.01 -16.27
C GLY A 107 -3.96 21.14 -17.28
N VAL A 108 -4.81 20.96 -18.30
CA VAL A 108 -5.11 21.95 -19.34
C VAL A 108 -6.62 22.03 -19.54
N LEU A 109 -7.16 23.24 -19.49
CA LEU A 109 -8.56 23.51 -19.79
C LEU A 109 -8.78 23.48 -21.31
N LYS A 110 -9.54 22.50 -21.79
CA LYS A 110 -10.00 22.42 -23.17
C LYS A 110 -11.26 23.25 -23.37
N ASN A 111 -11.39 23.87 -24.55
CA ASN A 111 -12.54 24.68 -24.97
C ASN A 111 -12.91 25.82 -23.99
N ALA A 112 -11.90 26.52 -23.48
CA ALA A 112 -12.09 27.64 -22.57
C ALA A 112 -13.08 28.68 -23.16
N GLY A 113 -14.09 29.06 -22.39
CA GLY A 113 -15.13 30.02 -22.80
C GLY A 113 -16.27 29.46 -23.65
N GLN A 114 -16.35 28.13 -23.85
CA GLN A 114 -17.47 27.45 -24.53
C GLN A 114 -18.28 26.59 -23.55
N GLU A 115 -19.50 26.16 -23.92
CA GLU A 115 -20.33 25.27 -23.07
C GLU A 115 -19.69 23.90 -22.81
N ASN A 116 -18.83 23.44 -23.73
CA ASN A 116 -18.09 22.19 -23.64
C ASN A 116 -16.67 22.38 -23.06
N ALA A 117 -16.48 23.39 -22.19
CA ALA A 117 -15.24 23.57 -21.45
C ALA A 117 -15.00 22.38 -20.52
N ALA A 118 -13.86 21.70 -20.67
CA ALA A 118 -13.52 20.51 -19.91
C ALA A 118 -12.04 20.52 -19.50
N LEU A 119 -11.75 20.14 -18.26
CA LEU A 119 -10.37 20.01 -17.79
C LEU A 119 -9.82 18.63 -18.17
N GLU A 120 -8.69 18.59 -18.88
CA GLU A 120 -7.92 17.37 -19.11
C GLU A 120 -6.68 17.40 -18.22
N VAL A 121 -6.52 16.36 -17.40
CA VAL A 121 -5.41 16.21 -16.46
C VAL A 121 -4.64 14.95 -16.81
N GLN A 122 -3.32 15.03 -16.82
CA GLN A 122 -2.44 13.89 -16.98
C GLN A 122 -1.38 13.92 -15.88
N GLY A 123 -1.00 12.76 -15.36
CA GLY A 123 -0.04 12.70 -14.27
C GLY A 123 0.61 11.33 -14.11
N THR A 124 1.60 11.31 -13.22
CA THR A 124 2.37 10.12 -12.86
C THR A 124 2.64 10.15 -11.37
N ASN A 125 2.37 9.03 -10.70
CA ASN A 125 2.69 8.79 -9.29
C ASN A 125 3.63 7.58 -9.20
N ALA A 126 4.72 7.70 -8.45
CA ALA A 126 5.68 6.64 -8.23
C ALA A 126 6.03 6.53 -6.74
N PHE A 127 6.16 5.30 -6.25
CA PHE A 127 6.62 5.03 -4.88
C PHE A 127 7.37 3.70 -4.82
N THR A 128 8.36 3.62 -3.94
CA THR A 128 9.05 2.37 -3.64
C THR A 128 8.32 1.64 -2.51
N ALA A 129 7.86 0.42 -2.74
CA ALA A 129 7.19 -0.35 -1.71
C ALA A 129 8.20 -1.12 -0.83
N PRO A 130 7.78 -1.68 0.33
CA PRO A 130 8.66 -2.43 1.22
C PRO A 130 9.31 -3.67 0.61
N ASP A 131 8.83 -4.13 -0.56
CA ASP A 131 9.42 -5.21 -1.35
C ASP A 131 10.65 -4.77 -2.17
N GLY A 132 11.00 -3.48 -2.13
CA GLY A 132 12.09 -2.88 -2.89
C GLY A 132 11.76 -2.61 -4.37
N LYS A 133 10.52 -2.84 -4.80
CA LYS A 133 10.08 -2.54 -6.16
C LYS A 133 9.51 -1.13 -6.24
N ASN A 134 9.77 -0.46 -7.37
CA ASN A 134 9.18 0.81 -7.68
C ASN A 134 7.83 0.59 -8.39
N TYR A 135 6.76 1.14 -7.82
CA TYR A 135 5.42 1.08 -8.37
C TYR A 135 5.10 2.41 -9.02
N VAL A 136 4.79 2.38 -10.32
CA VAL A 136 4.47 3.57 -11.11
C VAL A 136 3.03 3.47 -11.62
N VAL A 137 2.27 4.55 -11.46
CA VAL A 137 0.94 4.75 -12.04
C VAL A 137 1.00 5.98 -12.93
N THR A 138 0.63 5.83 -14.19
CA THR A 138 0.34 6.96 -15.10
C THR A 138 -1.16 7.05 -15.30
N TYR A 139 -1.71 8.25 -15.40
CA TYR A 139 -3.15 8.43 -15.58
C TYR A 139 -3.48 9.60 -16.48
N ILE A 140 -4.66 9.49 -17.11
CA ILE A 140 -5.33 10.57 -17.84
C ILE A 140 -6.74 10.70 -17.24
N ALA A 141 -7.12 11.91 -16.88
CA ALA A 141 -8.46 12.26 -16.43
C ALA A 141 -9.05 13.28 -17.41
N ASN A 142 -10.10 12.89 -18.12
CA ASN A 142 -10.80 13.75 -19.06
C ASN A 142 -12.30 13.41 -19.05
N GLU A 143 -13.01 13.80 -20.10
CA GLU A 143 -14.45 13.57 -20.28
C GLU A 143 -14.85 12.08 -20.19
N PHE A 144 -13.92 11.16 -20.46
CA PHE A 144 -14.13 9.71 -20.33
C PHE A 144 -13.82 9.17 -18.93
N GLY A 145 -13.54 10.05 -17.96
CA GLY A 145 -13.19 9.71 -16.59
C GLY A 145 -11.70 9.48 -16.36
N TYR A 146 -11.38 8.91 -15.20
CA TYR A 146 -10.02 8.62 -14.76
C TYR A 146 -9.54 7.26 -15.31
N GLN A 147 -8.43 7.27 -16.05
CA GLN A 147 -7.89 6.12 -16.76
C GLN A 147 -6.46 5.82 -16.28
N PRO A 148 -6.29 5.06 -15.19
CA PRO A 148 -4.97 4.73 -14.66
C PRO A 148 -4.35 3.53 -15.37
N GLN A 149 -3.03 3.56 -15.51
CA GLN A 149 -2.20 2.56 -16.16
C GLN A 149 -0.99 2.29 -15.28
N GLY A 150 -0.72 1.01 -15.01
CA GLY A 150 0.41 0.58 -14.20
C GLY A 150 0.45 -0.94 -14.08
N ASP A 151 1.66 -1.51 -14.00
CA ASP A 151 1.88 -2.97 -14.05
C ASP A 151 1.22 -3.74 -12.89
N HIS A 152 0.95 -3.05 -11.78
CA HIS A 152 0.36 -3.60 -10.57
C HIS A 152 -1.16 -3.43 -10.50
N LEU A 153 -1.76 -2.71 -11.45
CA LEU A 153 -3.19 -2.46 -11.45
C LEU A 153 -3.94 -3.68 -12.02
N PRO A 154 -5.15 -3.97 -11.52
CA PRO A 154 -5.97 -5.01 -12.09
C PRO A 154 -6.37 -4.63 -13.52
N VAL A 155 -5.95 -5.44 -14.49
CA VAL A 155 -6.40 -5.30 -15.87
C VAL A 155 -7.81 -5.87 -15.96
N ALA A 156 -8.73 -5.12 -16.57
CA ALA A 156 -10.06 -5.62 -16.86
C ALA A 156 -9.97 -6.94 -17.65
N PRO A 157 -10.81 -7.95 -17.35
CA PRO A 157 -10.79 -9.18 -18.12
C PRO A 157 -11.04 -8.87 -19.60
N SER A 158 -10.30 -9.56 -20.49
CA SER A 158 -10.50 -9.41 -21.93
C SER A 158 -11.99 -9.60 -22.26
N PRO A 159 -12.61 -8.73 -23.07
CA PRO A 159 -13.97 -8.96 -23.52
C PRO A 159 -14.06 -10.32 -24.22
N PRO A 160 -15.20 -11.02 -24.10
CA PRO A 160 -15.40 -12.30 -24.76
C PRO A 160 -15.20 -12.14 -26.28
N PRO A 161 -14.73 -13.18 -26.98
CA PRO A 161 -14.56 -13.13 -28.43
C PRO A 161 -15.89 -12.80 -29.09
N VAL A 162 -15.82 -11.98 -30.15
CA VAL A 162 -16.99 -11.61 -30.95
C VAL A 162 -17.67 -12.89 -31.46
N PRO A 163 -18.97 -13.09 -31.24
CA PRO A 163 -19.66 -14.30 -31.68
C PRO A 163 -19.59 -14.53 -33.20
N ASP A 164 -19.47 -15.78 -33.63
CA ASP A 164 -19.31 -16.18 -35.04
C ASP A 164 -20.37 -15.58 -35.97
N TYR A 165 -21.62 -15.40 -35.49
CA TYR A 165 -22.68 -14.85 -36.32
C TYR A 165 -22.46 -13.37 -36.69
N ILE A 166 -21.77 -12.60 -35.85
CA ILE A 166 -21.36 -11.22 -36.15
C ILE A 166 -20.26 -11.23 -37.21
N ILE A 167 -19.31 -12.16 -37.12
CA ILE A 167 -18.25 -12.30 -38.12
C ILE A 167 -18.88 -12.63 -39.49
N ARG A 168 -19.80 -13.60 -39.52
CA ARG A 168 -20.56 -13.95 -40.73
C ARG A 168 -21.37 -12.78 -41.28
N SER A 169 -22.01 -11.98 -40.42
CA SER A 169 -22.78 -10.83 -40.87
C SER A 169 -21.88 -9.72 -41.44
N ILE A 170 -20.69 -9.50 -40.87
CA ILE A 170 -19.70 -8.57 -41.40
C ILE A 170 -19.20 -9.04 -42.78
N GLU A 171 -18.88 -10.32 -42.94
CA GLU A 171 -18.50 -10.90 -44.24
C GLU A 171 -19.60 -10.76 -45.28
N TYR A 172 -20.85 -10.97 -44.88
CA TYR A 172 -22.01 -10.76 -45.74
C TYR A 172 -22.13 -9.28 -46.16
N ILE A 173 -22.06 -8.33 -45.23
CA ILE A 173 -22.14 -6.89 -45.53
C ILE A 173 -21.00 -6.44 -46.45
N LYS A 174 -19.77 -6.93 -46.22
CA LYS A 174 -18.59 -6.64 -47.07
C LYS A 174 -18.80 -7.09 -48.52
N THR A 175 -19.50 -8.20 -48.72
CA THR A 175 -19.74 -8.78 -50.05
C THR A 175 -21.07 -8.33 -50.68
N HIS A 176 -22.00 -7.83 -49.87
CA HIS A 176 -23.35 -7.41 -50.27
C HIS A 176 -23.60 -5.97 -49.85
N ALA A 177 -22.84 -5.04 -50.43
CA ALA A 177 -23.01 -3.61 -50.17
C ALA A 177 -24.48 -3.17 -50.46
N PRO A 178 -25.11 -2.38 -49.56
CA PRO A 178 -26.46 -1.89 -49.81
C PRO A 178 -26.50 -1.05 -51.08
N LYS A 179 -27.49 -1.30 -51.94
CA LYS A 179 -27.79 -0.39 -53.04
C LYS A 179 -28.32 0.90 -52.42
N VAL A 180 -27.55 1.98 -52.49
CA VAL A 180 -28.02 3.31 -52.07
C VAL A 180 -29.23 3.63 -52.94
N PRO A 181 -30.45 3.77 -52.38
CA PRO A 181 -31.58 4.19 -53.18
C PRO A 181 -31.28 5.58 -53.71
N VAL A 182 -31.44 5.78 -55.02
CA VAL A 182 -31.36 7.10 -55.63
C VAL A 182 -32.50 7.92 -55.05
N VAL A 183 -32.21 8.80 -54.08
CA VAL A 183 -33.19 9.76 -53.58
C VAL A 183 -33.45 10.74 -54.73
N PRO A 184 -34.68 10.81 -55.27
CA PRO A 184 -34.96 11.76 -56.35
C PRO A 184 -34.74 13.18 -55.83
N SER A 185 -34.02 14.01 -56.59
CA SER A 185 -33.80 15.41 -56.22
C SER A 185 -35.15 16.09 -56.02
N ARG A 186 -35.43 16.58 -54.81
CA ARG A 186 -36.63 17.38 -54.56
C ARG A 186 -36.50 18.65 -55.40
N LYS A 187 -37.33 18.77 -56.44
CA LYS A 187 -37.46 19.98 -57.28
C LYS A 187 -38.20 21.07 -56.53
#